data_AF-A0A1G1NQV7-F1
#
_entry.id   AF-A0A1G1NQV7-F1
#
_cell.length_a   1.000
_cell.length_b   1.000
_cell.length_c   1.000
_cell.angle_alpha   90.00
_cell.angle_beta   90.00
_cell.angle_gamma   90.00
#
_symmetry.space_group_name_H-M   'P 1'
#
loop_
_entity.id
_entity.type
_entity.pdbx_description
1 polymer ?
#
loop_
_entity_poly.entity_id
_entity_poly.type
_entity_poly.pdbx_seq_one_letter_code
_entity_poly.pdbx_strand_id
1 'polypeptide(L)'
;MKKNSFQNVWVRGVGTAFFGVMLLCHSAAAQSFLFSIEPLDKAGITKFSDDQLLDTYIDVLVEVEGLKTFYSKGGLIPKEYTKYKEIIKYKILLIQEIIKRKLEVPRSE
;
A
#
# COMPACT_ATOMS: atom_id res chain seq x y z
N MET A 1 -52.48 27.01 -36.46
CA MET A 1 -51.03 27.22 -36.31
C MET A 1 -50.69 27.39 -34.83
N LYS A 2 -49.52 26.87 -34.41
CA LYS A 2 -48.90 26.93 -33.07
C LYS A 2 -49.55 26.09 -31.96
N LYS A 3 -48.92 24.94 -31.67
CA LYS A 3 -48.64 24.42 -30.31
C LYS A 3 -47.70 23.21 -30.47
N ASN A 4 -46.39 23.45 -30.61
CA ASN A 4 -45.36 22.41 -30.59
C ASN A 4 -44.00 23.03 -30.22
N SER A 5 -43.87 23.58 -29.02
CA SER A 5 -42.58 24.13 -28.57
C SER A 5 -42.29 24.05 -27.07
N PHE A 6 -43.23 23.58 -26.24
CA PHE A 6 -43.04 23.61 -24.78
C PHE A 6 -42.60 22.28 -24.15
N GLN A 7 -42.68 21.16 -24.85
CA GLN A 7 -42.33 19.84 -24.29
C GLN A 7 -40.84 19.47 -24.42
N ASN A 8 -40.07 20.13 -25.28
CA ASN A 8 -38.68 19.75 -25.56
C ASN A 8 -37.63 20.41 -24.64
N VAL A 9 -38.05 21.26 -23.70
CA VAL A 9 -37.14 21.97 -22.79
C VAL A 9 -36.94 21.21 -21.47
N TRP A 10 -37.97 20.52 -20.97
CA TRP A 10 -37.93 19.81 -19.68
C TRP A 10 -37.14 18.50 -19.72
N VAL A 11 -37.04 17.84 -20.87
CA VAL A 11 -36.30 16.57 -21.01
C VAL A 11 -34.79 16.79 -21.12
N ARG A 12 -34.34 17.99 -21.52
CA ARG A 12 -32.91 18.30 -21.74
C ARG A 12 -32.18 18.81 -20.50
N GLY A 13 -32.89 19.33 -19.50
CA GLY A 13 -32.30 19.86 -18.26
C GLY A 13 -32.15 18.84 -17.13
N VAL A 14 -33.01 17.81 -17.09
CA VAL A 14 -33.00 16.82 -16.00
C VAL A 14 -32.04 15.66 -16.26
N GLY A 15 -31.82 15.31 -17.53
CA GLY A 15 -30.90 14.22 -17.91
C GLY A 15 -29.41 14.54 -17.75
N THR A 16 -29.04 15.82 -17.83
CA THR A 16 -27.64 16.29 -17.73
C THR A 16 -27.16 16.49 -16.29
N ALA A 17 -28.08 16.73 -15.34
CA ALA A 17 -27.73 16.87 -13.93
C ALA A 17 -27.47 15.52 -13.23
N PHE A 18 -28.10 14.43 -13.69
CA PHE A 18 -27.98 13.10 -13.06
C PHE A 18 -26.64 12.42 -13.38
N PHE A 19 -26.06 12.68 -14.56
CA PHE A 19 -24.78 12.09 -14.98
C PHE A 19 -23.55 12.79 -14.34
N GLY A 20 -23.66 14.08 -14.00
CA GLY A 20 -22.57 14.85 -13.39
C GLY A 20 -22.31 14.50 -11.92
N VAL A 21 -23.36 14.14 -11.17
CA VAL A 21 -23.23 13.77 -9.74
C VAL A 21 -22.64 12.37 -9.56
N MET A 22 -22.90 11.44 -10.49
CA MET A 22 -22.39 10.07 -10.42
C MET A 22 -20.87 9.97 -10.70
N LEU A 23 -20.30 10.96 -11.38
CA LEU A 23 -18.87 11.05 -11.69
C LEU A 23 -18.03 11.65 -10.55
N LEU A 24 -18.64 12.38 -9.61
CA LEU A 24 -17.96 12.97 -8.45
C LEU A 24 -17.76 12.00 -7.28
N CYS A 25 -18.40 10.83 -7.30
CA CYS A 25 -18.28 9.83 -6.22
C CYS A 25 -17.21 8.75 -6.48
N HIS A 26 -16.55 8.73 -7.64
CA HIS A 26 -15.58 7.67 -7.99
C HIS A 26 -14.11 7.98 -7.67
N SER A 27 -13.79 9.16 -7.16
CA SER A 27 -12.40 9.59 -6.91
C SER A 27 -11.89 9.36 -5.48
N ALA A 28 -12.67 8.73 -4.59
CA ALA A 28 -12.38 8.71 -3.16
C ALA A 28 -11.51 7.54 -2.63
N ALA A 29 -11.06 6.59 -3.45
CA ALA A 29 -10.46 5.35 -2.93
C ALA A 29 -9.09 4.95 -3.51
N ALA A 30 -8.31 5.88 -4.07
CA ALA A 30 -6.92 5.62 -4.44
C ALA A 30 -5.95 6.11 -3.34
N GLN A 31 -6.05 5.57 -2.13
CA GLN A 31 -4.96 5.69 -1.16
C GLN A 31 -3.92 4.62 -1.52
N SER A 32 -2.94 4.99 -2.35
CA SER A 32 -1.76 4.15 -2.60
C SER A 32 -0.99 4.01 -1.28
N PHE A 33 -1.20 2.90 -0.59
CA PHE A 33 -0.42 2.58 0.61
C PHE A 33 1.02 2.31 0.17
N LEU A 34 1.97 3.02 0.79
CA LEU A 34 3.41 2.87 0.49
C LEU A 34 4.03 1.58 1.03
N PHE A 35 3.25 0.77 1.75
CA PHE A 35 3.71 -0.42 2.44
C PHE A 35 3.11 -1.65 1.77
N SER A 36 3.96 -2.47 1.15
CA SER A 36 3.54 -3.62 0.34
C SER A 36 3.63 -4.96 1.10
N ILE A 37 4.43 -5.01 2.15
CA ILE A 37 4.73 -6.25 2.90
C ILE A 37 3.89 -6.32 4.18
N GLU A 38 3.19 -7.44 4.38
CA GLU A 38 2.48 -7.75 5.63
C GLU A 38 3.42 -8.43 6.64
N PRO A 39 3.75 -7.80 7.78
CA PRO A 39 4.63 -8.39 8.79
C PRO A 39 4.04 -9.64 9.43
N LEU A 40 4.75 -10.77 9.31
CA LEU A 40 4.40 -11.99 10.05
C LEU A 40 4.97 -11.98 11.46
N ASP A 41 4.30 -12.71 12.35
CA ASP A 41 4.81 -13.00 13.68
C ASP A 41 5.88 -14.10 13.65
N LYS A 42 6.52 -14.34 14.80
CA LYS A 42 7.58 -15.35 14.91
C LYS A 42 7.09 -16.74 14.53
N ALA A 43 5.85 -17.09 14.87
CA ALA A 43 5.27 -18.39 14.54
C ALA A 43 5.09 -18.56 13.03
N GLY A 44 4.67 -17.51 12.31
CA GLY A 44 4.63 -17.47 10.85
C GLY A 44 6.01 -17.65 10.22
N ILE A 45 7.00 -16.88 10.68
CA ILE A 45 8.37 -16.91 10.15
C ILE A 45 9.00 -18.31 10.28
N THR A 46 8.78 -19.00 11.41
CA THR A 46 9.36 -20.33 11.61
C THR A 46 8.87 -21.39 10.60
N LYS A 47 7.77 -21.15 9.90
CA LYS A 47 7.20 -22.07 8.91
C LYS A 47 7.84 -21.92 7.53
N PHE A 48 8.60 -20.86 7.27
CA PHE A 48 9.27 -20.67 6.00
C PHE A 48 10.36 -21.72 5.77
N SER A 49 10.49 -22.16 4.52
CA SER A 49 11.71 -22.82 4.05
C SER A 49 12.88 -21.83 4.08
N ASP A 50 14.10 -22.33 3.97
CA ASP A 50 15.29 -21.47 3.98
C ASP A 50 15.29 -20.48 2.80
N ASP A 51 14.92 -20.94 1.60
CA ASP A 51 14.78 -20.08 0.41
C ASP A 51 13.72 -18.99 0.63
N GLN A 52 12.53 -19.37 1.12
CA GLN A 52 11.46 -18.41 1.41
C GLN A 52 11.87 -17.39 2.48
N LEU A 53 12.63 -17.82 3.48
CA LEU A 53 13.10 -16.96 4.55
C LEU A 53 14.09 -15.92 4.02
N LEU A 54 15.01 -16.33 3.14
CA LEU A 54 16.00 -15.46 2.51
C LEU A 54 15.34 -14.50 1.52
N ASP A 55 14.47 -14.99 0.65
CA ASP A 55 13.73 -14.16 -0.32
C ASP A 55 12.88 -13.11 0.39
N THR A 56 12.10 -13.52 1.40
CA THR A 56 11.28 -12.58 2.19
C THR A 56 12.15 -11.55 2.90
N TYR A 57 13.33 -11.94 3.38
CA TYR A 57 14.26 -11.01 4.00
C TYR A 57 14.83 -10.00 3.00
N ILE A 58 15.12 -10.41 1.76
CA ILE A 58 15.55 -9.52 0.68
C ILE A 58 14.43 -8.53 0.32
N ASP A 59 13.19 -8.99 0.19
CA ASP A 59 12.05 -8.12 -0.09
C ASP A 59 11.89 -7.05 0.99
N VAL A 60 12.00 -7.45 2.27
CA VAL A 60 11.95 -6.52 3.41
C VAL A 60 13.14 -5.55 3.40
N LEU A 61 14.33 -5.97 2.98
CA LEU A 61 15.47 -5.06 2.83
C LEU A 61 15.19 -3.97 1.78
N VAL A 62 14.68 -4.37 0.61
CA VAL A 62 14.32 -3.44 -0.48
C VAL A 62 13.26 -2.45 -0.02
N GLU A 63 12.20 -2.94 0.64
CA GLU A 63 11.13 -2.10 1.17
C GLU A 63 11.66 -1.08 2.18
N VAL A 64 12.48 -1.51 3.16
CA VAL A 64 13.05 -0.61 4.16
C VAL A 64 13.89 0.49 3.50
N GLU A 65 14.67 0.17 2.47
CA GLU A 65 15.51 1.14 1.78
C GLU A 65 14.68 2.11 0.92
N GLY A 66 13.63 1.61 0.27
CA GLY A 66 12.64 2.43 -0.41
C GLY A 66 11.96 3.41 0.53
N LEU A 67 11.53 2.95 1.72
CA LEU A 67 10.88 3.78 2.73
C LEU A 67 11.84 4.84 3.29
N LYS A 68 13.09 4.47 3.63
CA LYS A 68 14.10 5.45 4.05
C LYS A 68 14.30 6.54 3.00
N THR A 69 14.45 6.14 1.74
CA THR A 69 14.65 7.07 0.63
C THR A 69 13.45 7.99 0.46
N PHE A 70 12.23 7.44 0.51
CA PHE A 70 10.99 8.18 0.39
C PHE A 70 10.82 9.21 1.52
N TYR A 71 10.95 8.77 2.77
CA TYR A 71 10.76 9.62 3.94
C TYR A 71 11.93 10.56 4.24
N SER A 72 13.11 10.34 3.63
CA SER A 72 14.24 11.27 3.74
C SER A 72 13.89 12.69 3.27
N LYS A 73 12.93 12.82 2.34
CA LYS A 73 12.51 14.11 1.75
C LYS A 73 11.24 14.69 2.38
N GLY A 74 10.35 13.83 2.87
CA GLY A 74 9.00 14.23 3.32
C GLY A 74 8.76 14.19 4.82
N GLY A 75 9.61 13.49 5.59
CA GLY A 75 9.34 13.18 6.99
C GLY A 75 8.23 12.14 7.17
N LEU A 76 8.16 11.51 8.34
CA LEU A 76 7.14 10.51 8.68
C LEU A 76 5.98 11.17 9.44
N ILE A 77 4.73 10.89 9.05
CA ILE A 77 3.58 11.20 9.92
C ILE A 77 3.36 10.07 10.96
N PRO A 78 2.70 10.34 12.10
CA PRO A 78 2.60 9.36 13.19
C PRO A 78 2.03 7.98 12.81
N LYS A 79 1.08 7.94 11.86
CA LYS A 79 0.51 6.66 11.36
C LYS A 79 1.54 5.84 10.58
N GLU A 80 2.35 6.49 9.77
CA GLU A 80 3.41 5.86 8.97
C GLU A 80 4.58 5.42 9.85
N TYR A 81 4.85 6.15 10.94
CA TYR A 81 5.87 5.78 11.91
C TYR A 81 5.59 4.42 12.55
N THR A 82 4.34 4.14 12.93
CA THR A 82 3.95 2.81 13.45
C THR A 82 4.19 1.71 12.43
N LYS A 83 3.81 1.93 11.17
CA LYS A 83 4.02 0.97 10.08
C LYS A 83 5.49 0.75 9.77
N TYR A 84 6.28 1.81 9.73
CA TYR A 84 7.73 1.71 9.58
C TYR A 84 8.36 0.88 10.71
N LYS A 85 7.93 1.12 11.96
CA LYS A 85 8.39 0.33 13.12
C LYS A 85 8.00 -1.15 13.02
N GLU A 86 6.81 -1.47 12.52
CA GLU A 86 6.36 -2.84 12.28
C GLU A 86 7.28 -3.57 11.28
N ILE A 87 7.65 -2.91 10.17
CA ILE A 87 8.55 -3.47 9.16
C ILE A 87 9.96 -3.66 9.70
N ILE A 88 10.49 -2.70 10.46
CA ILE A 88 11.80 -2.85 11.10
C ILE A 88 11.80 -4.00 12.11
N LYS A 89 10.72 -4.17 12.89
CA LYS A 89 10.57 -5.32 13.78
C LYS A 89 10.55 -6.63 13.00
N TYR A 90 9.83 -6.66 11.88
CA TYR A 90 9.76 -7.84 11.01
C TYR A 90 11.14 -8.23 10.46
N LYS A 91 11.90 -7.26 9.95
CA LYS A 91 13.30 -7.43 9.54
C LYS A 91 14.15 -8.09 10.63
N ILE A 92 14.04 -7.60 11.87
CA ILE A 92 14.80 -8.14 13.01
C ILE A 92 14.44 -9.61 13.27
N LEU A 93 13.14 -9.94 13.22
CA LEU A 93 12.69 -11.33 13.45
C LEU A 93 13.19 -12.28 12.35
N LEU A 94 13.16 -11.84 11.09
CA LEU A 94 13.72 -12.60 9.97
C LEU A 94 15.22 -12.86 10.15
N ILE A 95 16.01 -11.82 10.47
CA ILE A 95 17.45 -11.95 10.75
C ILE A 95 17.71 -12.94 11.89
N GLN A 96 16.94 -12.84 12.97
CA GLN A 96 17.09 -13.75 14.11
C GLN A 96 16.87 -15.22 13.71
N GLU A 97 15.87 -15.49 12.86
CA GLU A 97 15.63 -16.85 12.38
C GLU A 97 16.72 -17.31 11.40
N ILE A 98 17.20 -16.44 10.49
CA ILE A 98 18.33 -16.73 9.58
C ILE A 98 19.59 -17.11 10.37
N ILE A 99 19.96 -16.30 11.36
CA ILE A 99 21.12 -16.55 12.23
C ILE A 99 20.93 -17.85 13.02
N LYS A 100 19.73 -18.09 13.57
CA LYS A 100 19.41 -19.32 14.31
C LYS A 100 19.57 -20.58 13.43
N ARG A 101 19.22 -20.48 12.15
CA ARG A 101 19.39 -21.55 11.15
C ARG A 101 20.82 -21.63 10.58
N LYS A 102 21.72 -20.74 11.00
CA LYS A 102 23.10 -20.62 10.52
C LYS A 102 23.20 -20.39 9.00
N LEU A 103 22.19 -19.72 8.44
CA LEU A 103 22.18 -19.31 7.04
C LEU A 103 23.03 -18.03 6.88
N GLU A 104 23.57 -17.83 5.68
CA GLU A 104 24.25 -16.58 5.35
C GLU A 104 23.23 -15.45 5.27
N VAL A 105 23.52 -14.32 5.91
CA VAL A 105 22.63 -13.16 5.92
C VAL A 105 22.96 -12.28 4.71
N PRO A 106 22.02 -12.08 3.78
CA PRO A 106 22.20 -11.13 2.68
C PRO A 106 22.49 -9.72 3.20
N ARG A 107 23.48 -9.06 2.63
CA ARG A 107 23.84 -7.67 2.97
C ARG A 107 23.63 -6.80 1.73
N SER A 108 22.87 -5.73 1.89
CA SER A 108 22.90 -4.59 0.97
C SER A 108 23.97 -3.62 1.48
N GLU A 109 24.89 -3.21 0.62
CA GLU A 109 25.90 -2.18 0.92
C GLU A 109 25.29 -0.80 1.18
#